data_AF-A0A8S3H1B8-F1
#
_entry.id   AF-A0A8S3H1B8-F1
#
_cell.length_a   1.000
_cell.length_b   1.000
_cell.length_c   1.000
_cell.angle_alpha   90.00
_cell.angle_beta   90.00
_cell.angle_gamma   90.00
#
_symmetry.space_group_name_H-M   'P 1'
#
loop_
_entity.id
_entity.type
_entity.pdbx_description
1 polymer ?
#
loop_
_entity_poly.entity_id
_entity_poly.type
_entity_poly.pdbx_seq_one_letter_code
_entity_poly.pdbx_strand_id
1 'polypeptide(L)'
;GIPAAAGVSSTPIGVTRKASQLATTASSKKSSSGKGTEQRFFRIPFIRPNDQNRDTNGDQKKKGWWYAHFDDKWIARQMEIHPNKESVLLVAGVDDMNMCELSLDETGLTTKKGAEILESDFEQEWLAHGGREYLKSHFGQISSKYVVQLLQNYR
;
A
#
# COMPACT_ATOMS: atom_id res chain seq x y z
N GLY A 1 18.00 -56.31 39.08
CA GLY A 1 17.09 -57.15 38.28
C GLY A 1 16.18 -56.27 37.43
N ILE A 2 15.54 -56.87 36.43
CA ILE A 2 14.51 -56.35 35.49
C ILE A 2 13.31 -57.34 35.59
N PRO A 3 12.05 -57.06 35.16
CA PRO A 3 11.41 -55.84 34.63
C PRO A 3 10.54 -55.15 35.73
N ALA A 4 9.41 -54.43 35.56
CA ALA A 4 8.49 -54.02 34.46
C ALA A 4 7.74 -52.72 34.92
N ALA A 5 6.78 -52.04 34.27
CA ALA A 5 6.08 -52.05 32.97
C ALA A 5 5.53 -50.58 32.75
N ALA A 6 4.74 -50.11 31.77
CA ALA A 6 4.09 -50.51 30.51
C ALA A 6 3.79 -49.19 29.71
N GLY A 7 3.28 -49.13 28.46
CA GLY A 7 2.96 -50.20 27.50
C GLY A 7 1.61 -50.08 26.76
N VAL A 8 1.16 -48.88 26.29
CA VAL A 8 -0.07 -48.74 25.47
C VAL A 8 0.10 -47.94 24.15
N SER A 9 -0.26 -48.62 23.06
CA SER A 9 -1.16 -48.19 21.96
C SER A 9 -0.92 -46.93 21.08
N SER A 10 -0.56 -47.23 19.81
CA SER A 10 -1.38 -46.93 18.61
C SER A 10 -1.57 -45.52 18.03
N THR A 11 -0.55 -45.03 17.30
CA THR A 11 -0.61 -44.64 15.85
C THR A 11 -1.69 -43.56 15.41
N PRO A 12 -2.02 -43.29 14.11
CA PRO A 12 -1.77 -41.92 13.59
C PRO A 12 -2.90 -41.24 12.75
N ILE A 13 -2.64 -39.98 12.34
CA ILE A 13 -3.24 -39.22 11.20
C ILE A 13 -4.78 -39.22 11.07
N GLY A 14 -5.38 -38.05 11.33
CA GLY A 14 -6.76 -37.74 10.96
C GLY A 14 -6.85 -36.67 9.85
N VAL A 15 -7.34 -37.06 8.66
CA VAL A 15 -7.64 -36.15 7.53
C VAL A 15 -9.10 -36.32 7.14
N THR A 16 -9.89 -35.23 7.12
CA THR A 16 -10.97 -34.93 6.12
C THR A 16 -11.95 -33.84 6.58
N ARG A 17 -12.06 -32.79 5.74
CA ARG A 17 -13.23 -31.97 5.36
C ARG A 17 -14.49 -31.93 6.25
N LYS A 18 -15.06 -30.72 6.38
CA LYS A 18 -16.41 -30.45 5.82
C LYS A 18 -16.56 -29.00 5.33
N ALA A 19 -17.43 -28.79 4.35
CA ALA A 19 -17.77 -27.48 3.78
C ALA A 19 -19.29 -27.35 3.56
N SER A 20 -19.81 -26.13 3.68
CA SER A 20 -21.12 -25.58 3.20
C SER A 20 -21.17 -24.14 3.77
N GLN A 21 -21.24 -23.06 2.98
CA GLN A 21 -22.42 -22.46 2.33
C GLN A 21 -23.50 -22.03 3.35
N LEU A 22 -24.15 -20.85 3.29
CA LEU A 22 -24.31 -19.82 2.25
C LEU A 22 -23.86 -18.43 2.78
N ALA A 23 -23.13 -17.59 2.05
CA ALA A 23 -23.52 -16.72 0.92
C ALA A 23 -24.41 -15.49 1.27
N THR A 24 -23.83 -14.29 1.18
CA THR A 24 -24.52 -13.01 0.90
C THR A 24 -23.74 -12.24 -0.16
N THR A 25 -24.42 -11.42 -0.96
CA THR A 25 -23.89 -10.86 -2.21
C THR A 25 -23.27 -9.48 -2.06
N ALA A 26 -21.97 -9.37 -2.37
CA ALA A 26 -21.32 -8.10 -2.72
C ALA A 26 -20.85 -8.17 -4.19
N SER A 27 -21.59 -7.52 -5.10
CA SER A 27 -21.28 -7.54 -6.53
C SER A 27 -20.27 -6.45 -6.89
N SER A 28 -18.99 -6.72 -6.67
CA SER A 28 -17.91 -5.92 -7.25
C SER A 28 -17.92 -6.10 -8.77
N LYS A 29 -18.62 -5.19 -9.48
CA LYS A 29 -18.72 -5.20 -10.94
C LYS A 29 -17.32 -5.19 -11.56
N LYS A 30 -16.99 -6.24 -12.30
CA LYS A 30 -15.79 -6.31 -13.13
C LYS A 30 -15.88 -5.26 -14.25
N SER A 31 -15.24 -4.11 -14.05
CA SER A 31 -15.22 -2.97 -14.97
C SER A 31 -14.30 -3.21 -16.17
N SER A 32 -14.54 -4.28 -16.93
CA SER A 32 -13.86 -4.53 -18.20
C SER A 32 -14.35 -3.54 -19.26
N SER A 33 -13.78 -2.34 -19.30
CA SER A 33 -14.16 -1.27 -20.24
C SER A 33 -13.00 -0.31 -20.51
N GLY A 34 -12.23 -0.62 -21.57
CA GLY A 34 -11.13 0.23 -22.06
C GLY A 34 -9.76 -0.43 -22.01
N LYS A 35 -8.88 -0.08 -22.97
CA LYS A 35 -7.45 -0.35 -22.90
C LYS A 35 -6.75 0.87 -22.27
N GLY A 36 -6.85 1.00 -20.95
CA GLY A 36 -6.20 2.05 -20.16
C GLY A 36 -5.47 1.43 -18.97
N THR A 37 -4.44 2.11 -18.46
CA THR A 37 -3.69 1.68 -17.27
C THR A 37 -4.53 1.89 -16.00
N GLU A 38 -4.61 0.87 -15.15
CA GLU A 38 -5.43 0.93 -13.92
C GLU A 38 -4.71 1.79 -12.87
N GLN A 39 -5.32 2.92 -12.48
CA GLN A 39 -4.75 3.82 -11.47
C GLN A 39 -5.20 3.39 -10.08
N ARG A 40 -4.25 3.09 -9.18
CA ARG A 40 -4.56 2.57 -7.84
C ARG A 40 -3.79 3.31 -6.75
N PHE A 41 -4.48 3.60 -5.65
CA PHE A 41 -4.01 4.54 -4.63
C PHE A 41 -4.06 3.89 -3.25
N PHE A 42 -2.98 4.02 -2.48
CA PHE A 42 -2.82 3.36 -1.19
C PHE A 42 -2.24 4.30 -0.14
N ARG A 43 -2.59 4.09 1.14
CA ARG A 43 -1.90 4.65 2.30
C ARG A 43 -1.63 3.60 3.39
N ILE A 44 -0.50 3.72 4.08
CA ILE A 44 -0.12 2.90 5.23
C ILE A 44 0.43 3.81 6.33
N PRO A 45 -0.02 3.67 7.60
CA PRO A 45 0.64 4.32 8.72
C PRO A 45 1.93 3.57 9.08
N PHE A 46 3.01 4.29 9.35
CA PHE A 46 4.30 3.75 9.82
C PHE A 46 4.74 4.42 11.14
N ILE A 47 5.61 3.73 11.86
CA ILE A 47 6.26 4.23 13.08
C ILE A 47 7.75 4.38 12.75
N ARG A 48 8.39 5.47 13.18
CA ARG A 48 9.84 5.63 13.00
C ARG A 48 10.60 4.85 14.08
N PRO A 49 11.73 4.19 13.76
CA PRO A 49 12.52 3.45 14.75
C PRO A 49 12.91 4.25 16.00
N ASN A 50 13.17 5.56 15.86
CA ASN A 50 13.51 6.45 16.98
C ASN A 50 12.30 6.80 17.89
N ASP A 51 11.08 6.72 17.36
CA ASP A 51 9.84 6.96 18.10
C ASP A 51 9.29 5.65 18.72
N GLN A 52 9.71 4.48 18.21
CA GLN A 52 9.26 3.13 18.60
C GLN A 52 9.36 2.82 20.11
N ASN A 53 10.34 3.39 20.81
CA ASN A 53 10.55 3.16 22.25
C ASN A 53 9.82 4.20 23.16
N ARG A 54 8.90 5.00 22.59
CA ARG A 54 8.11 6.02 23.32
C ARG A 54 6.61 5.70 23.39
N ASP A 55 6.21 4.48 23.04
CA ASP A 55 4.82 4.08 22.80
C ASP A 55 4.33 2.98 23.77
N THR A 56 4.10 3.35 25.04
CA THR A 56 3.19 2.59 25.93
C THR A 56 1.75 3.09 25.88
N ASN A 57 1.49 4.25 25.26
CA ASN A 57 0.16 4.85 25.10
C ASN A 57 -0.07 5.22 23.63
N GLY A 58 -1.17 4.72 23.06
CA GLY A 58 -1.45 4.56 21.63
C GLY A 58 -1.65 5.80 20.75
N ASP A 59 -0.89 6.87 20.95
CA ASP A 59 -0.99 8.12 20.18
C ASP A 59 -0.73 7.93 18.68
N GLN A 60 -1.82 7.95 17.90
CA GLN A 60 -1.73 7.97 16.42
C GLN A 60 -0.97 9.21 15.91
N LYS A 61 -0.91 10.29 16.69
CA LYS A 61 -0.19 11.54 16.38
C LYS A 61 1.32 11.39 16.12
N LYS A 62 1.96 10.31 16.59
CA LYS A 62 3.40 10.05 16.34
C LYS A 62 3.66 9.27 15.04
N LYS A 63 2.61 8.75 14.40
CA LYS A 63 2.72 7.88 13.22
C LYS A 63 2.82 8.74 11.96
N GLY A 64 3.75 8.37 11.09
CA GLY A 64 3.79 8.92 9.73
C GLY A 64 2.83 8.16 8.83
N TRP A 65 2.56 8.72 7.65
CA TRP A 65 1.74 8.10 6.61
C TRP A 65 2.53 8.00 5.32
N TRP A 66 2.65 6.78 4.80
CA TRP A 66 3.24 6.50 3.50
C TRP A 66 2.10 6.32 2.50
N TYR A 67 2.12 7.09 1.42
CA TYR A 67 1.14 7.10 0.34
C TYR A 67 1.81 6.65 -0.96
N ALA A 68 1.10 5.85 -1.76
CA ALA A 68 1.57 5.42 -3.07
C ALA A 68 0.43 5.44 -4.11
N HIS A 69 0.77 5.91 -5.30
CA HIS A 69 -0.07 5.88 -6.50
C HIS A 69 0.64 5.02 -7.54
N PHE A 70 -0.03 3.95 -7.98
CA PHE A 70 0.41 3.05 -9.03
C PHE A 70 -0.30 3.37 -10.35
N ASP A 71 0.48 3.46 -11.43
CA ASP A 71 0.03 3.54 -12.82
C ASP A 71 0.20 2.13 -13.41
N ASP A 72 -0.90 1.36 -13.45
CA ASP A 72 -0.89 -0.09 -13.70
C ASP A 72 -0.04 -0.84 -12.66
N LYS A 73 0.95 -1.63 -13.10
CA LYS A 73 1.80 -2.46 -12.25
C LYS A 73 2.82 -1.70 -11.38
N TRP A 74 3.18 -0.46 -11.75
CA TRP A 74 4.34 0.25 -11.19
C TRP A 74 3.99 1.53 -10.45
N ILE A 75 4.77 1.88 -9.44
CA ILE A 75 4.57 3.12 -8.66
C ILE A 75 4.93 4.34 -9.53
N ALA A 76 4.03 5.32 -9.59
CA ALA A 76 4.16 6.53 -10.38
C ALA A 76 4.39 7.78 -9.51
N ARG A 77 3.78 7.83 -8.32
CA ARG A 77 4.06 8.81 -7.26
C ARG A 77 4.10 8.15 -5.89
N GLN A 78 4.99 8.63 -5.03
CA GLN A 78 5.12 8.22 -3.64
C GLN A 78 5.20 9.47 -2.76
N MET A 79 4.57 9.43 -1.59
CA MET A 79 4.61 10.53 -0.62
C MET A 79 4.76 9.99 0.80
N GLU A 80 5.68 10.56 1.57
CA GLU A 80 5.82 10.30 3.00
C GLU A 80 5.46 11.53 3.82
N ILE A 81 4.50 11.39 4.72
CA ILE A 81 4.07 12.44 5.64
C ILE A 81 4.54 12.09 7.03
N HIS A 82 5.18 13.04 7.70
CA HIS A 82 5.81 12.83 8.99
C HIS A 82 5.38 13.94 9.96
N PRO A 83 5.00 13.60 11.20
CA PRO A 83 4.44 14.60 12.13
C PRO A 83 5.44 15.69 12.56
N ASN A 84 6.75 15.44 12.42
CA ASN A 84 7.83 16.32 12.93
C ASN A 84 8.94 16.62 11.90
N LYS A 85 8.71 16.41 10.59
CA LYS A 85 9.63 16.87 9.52
C LYS A 85 8.82 17.16 8.26
N GLU A 86 9.44 17.82 7.28
CA GLU A 86 8.83 18.03 5.96
C GLU A 86 8.43 16.71 5.28
N SER A 87 7.37 16.80 4.48
CA SER A 87 6.88 15.72 3.64
C SER A 87 7.87 15.39 2.53
N VAL A 88 8.06 14.11 2.25
CA VAL A 88 8.86 13.65 1.11
C VAL A 88 7.89 13.41 -0.04
N LEU A 89 8.09 14.08 -1.18
CA LEU A 89 7.35 13.83 -2.42
C LEU A 89 8.31 13.23 -3.45
N LEU A 90 7.89 12.18 -4.15
CA LEU A 90 8.69 11.44 -5.12
C LEU A 90 7.86 11.09 -6.36
N VAL A 91 8.45 11.16 -7.55
CA VAL A 91 7.79 10.81 -8.83
C VAL A 91 8.70 9.96 -9.74
N ALA A 92 8.10 8.98 -10.42
CA ALA A 92 8.83 8.08 -11.30
C ALA A 92 9.45 8.83 -12.51
N GLY A 93 10.67 8.46 -12.89
CA GLY A 93 11.53 9.16 -13.85
C GLY A 93 12.40 10.29 -13.23
N VAL A 94 12.17 10.62 -11.96
CA VAL A 94 12.94 11.62 -11.19
C VAL A 94 13.58 10.96 -9.97
N ASP A 95 12.76 10.23 -9.22
CA ASP A 95 13.06 9.76 -7.87
C ASP A 95 13.20 8.23 -7.77
N ASP A 96 13.39 7.52 -8.89
CA ASP A 96 13.25 6.06 -8.95
C ASP A 96 14.18 5.32 -7.95
N MET A 97 15.34 5.88 -7.63
CA MET A 97 16.28 5.34 -6.62
C MET A 97 15.79 5.48 -5.16
N ASN A 98 14.78 6.31 -4.90
CA ASN A 98 14.18 6.57 -3.59
C ASN A 98 12.76 5.98 -3.46
N MET A 99 12.18 5.49 -4.55
CA MET A 99 10.82 4.94 -4.61
C MET A 99 10.81 3.42 -4.40
N CYS A 100 9.63 2.84 -4.19
CA CYS A 100 9.47 1.39 -4.06
C CYS A 100 9.75 0.66 -5.38
N GLU A 101 10.81 -0.16 -5.42
CA GLU A 101 11.17 -1.00 -6.57
C GLU A 101 10.21 -2.18 -6.84
N LEU A 102 9.39 -2.53 -5.86
CA LEU A 102 8.45 -3.66 -5.95
C LEU A 102 7.19 -3.27 -6.72
N SER A 103 6.72 -4.18 -7.58
CA SER A 103 5.45 -3.99 -8.26
C SER A 103 4.23 -4.20 -7.36
N LEU A 104 3.05 -3.73 -7.79
CA LEU A 104 1.84 -3.73 -6.98
C LEU A 104 1.50 -5.11 -6.38
N ASP A 105 1.62 -6.19 -7.15
CA ASP A 105 1.38 -7.56 -6.67
C ASP A 105 2.41 -7.99 -5.60
N GLU A 106 3.67 -7.59 -5.75
CA GLU A 106 4.79 -7.95 -4.86
C GLU A 106 4.75 -7.19 -3.54
N THR A 107 4.26 -5.93 -3.54
CA THR A 107 4.05 -5.16 -2.30
C THR A 107 2.99 -5.74 -1.37
N GLY A 108 2.08 -6.58 -1.89
CA GLY A 108 0.94 -7.12 -1.16
C GLY A 108 -0.11 -6.08 -0.71
N LEU A 109 0.01 -4.81 -1.12
CA LEU A 109 -0.88 -3.71 -0.72
C LEU A 109 -2.37 -4.03 -0.94
N THR A 110 -2.67 -4.68 -2.07
CA THR A 110 -4.01 -5.12 -2.50
C THR A 110 -4.67 -6.10 -1.52
N THR A 111 -3.90 -6.79 -0.67
CA THR A 111 -4.41 -7.73 0.35
C THR A 111 -4.67 -7.06 1.70
N LYS A 112 -4.11 -5.86 1.93
CA LYS A 112 -4.12 -5.17 3.21
C LYS A 112 -5.41 -4.34 3.35
N LYS A 113 -6.37 -4.87 4.13
CA LYS A 113 -7.64 -4.19 4.41
C LYS A 113 -7.42 -2.75 4.89
N GLY A 114 -8.06 -1.79 4.21
CA GLY A 114 -7.98 -0.36 4.54
C GLY A 114 -6.69 0.35 4.09
N ALA A 115 -5.82 -0.32 3.30
CA ALA A 115 -4.70 0.35 2.65
C ALA A 115 -5.13 1.11 1.39
N GLU A 116 -6.00 0.53 0.55
CA GLU A 116 -6.51 1.17 -0.67
C GLU A 116 -7.45 2.35 -0.34
N ILE A 117 -7.29 3.45 -1.08
CA ILE A 117 -7.99 4.73 -0.90
C ILE A 117 -8.47 5.29 -2.25
N LEU A 118 -9.22 6.39 -2.24
CA LEU A 118 -9.65 7.07 -3.46
C LEU A 118 -8.53 7.94 -4.04
N GLU A 119 -8.58 8.15 -5.36
CA GLU A 119 -7.78 9.16 -6.07
C GLU A 119 -7.87 10.52 -5.36
N SER A 120 -9.09 10.98 -5.06
CA SER A 120 -9.33 12.24 -4.35
C SER A 120 -8.67 12.34 -2.96
N ASP A 121 -8.56 11.22 -2.22
CA ASP A 121 -7.89 11.21 -0.92
C ASP A 121 -6.37 11.42 -1.08
N PHE A 122 -5.78 10.82 -2.12
CA PHE A 122 -4.37 10.99 -2.46
C PHE A 122 -4.10 12.39 -3.01
N GLU A 123 -4.92 12.87 -3.95
CA GLU A 123 -4.74 14.18 -4.58
C GLU A 123 -4.89 15.34 -3.59
N GLN A 124 -5.86 15.28 -2.67
CA GLN A 124 -6.02 16.32 -1.65
C GLN A 124 -4.74 16.50 -0.83
N GLU A 125 -4.14 15.39 -0.41
CA GLU A 125 -2.93 15.35 0.41
C GLU A 125 -1.67 15.71 -0.40
N TRP A 126 -1.55 15.20 -1.64
CA TRP A 126 -0.47 15.53 -2.57
C TRP A 126 -0.43 17.04 -2.88
N LEU A 127 -1.58 17.65 -3.12
CA LEU A 127 -1.71 19.09 -3.34
C LEU A 127 -1.45 19.90 -2.05
N ALA A 128 -1.92 19.43 -0.90
CA ALA A 128 -1.68 20.07 0.40
C ALA A 128 -0.20 20.08 0.84
N HIS A 129 0.67 19.34 0.15
CA HIS A 129 2.11 19.24 0.43
C HIS A 129 2.99 19.80 -0.70
N GLY A 130 2.42 20.56 -1.65
CA GLY A 130 3.18 21.21 -2.74
C GLY A 130 3.42 20.32 -3.96
N GLY A 131 2.70 19.21 -4.08
CA GLY A 131 2.86 18.25 -5.18
C GLY A 131 2.50 18.81 -6.56
N ARG A 132 1.72 19.89 -6.66
CA ARG A 132 1.50 20.58 -7.95
C ARG A 132 2.77 21.30 -8.41
N GLU A 133 3.49 21.92 -7.48
CA GLU A 133 4.72 22.67 -7.72
C GLU A 133 5.90 21.70 -7.95
N TYR A 134 5.93 20.57 -7.23
CA TYR A 134 6.90 19.49 -7.45
C TYR A 134 6.79 18.89 -8.86
N LEU A 135 5.57 18.56 -9.31
CA LEU A 135 5.34 18.03 -10.66
C LEU A 135 5.60 19.05 -11.78
N LYS A 136 5.31 20.35 -11.55
CA LYS A 136 5.69 21.43 -12.49
C LYS A 136 7.20 21.54 -12.63
N SER A 137 7.94 21.45 -11.52
CA SER A 137 9.39 21.63 -11.50
C SER A 137 10.14 20.52 -12.26
N HIS A 138 9.62 19.29 -12.24
CA HIS A 138 10.25 18.13 -12.86
C HIS A 138 9.54 17.61 -14.13
N PHE A 139 8.62 18.38 -14.71
CA PHE A 139 7.68 17.92 -15.74
C PHE A 139 8.33 17.15 -16.92
N GLY A 140 9.51 17.59 -17.38
CA GLY A 140 10.23 16.97 -18.49
C GLY A 140 10.93 15.64 -18.18
N GLN A 141 10.92 15.20 -16.91
CA GLN A 141 11.56 13.97 -16.44
C GLN A 141 10.56 12.89 -16.01
N ILE A 142 9.30 13.25 -15.77
CA ILE A 142 8.26 12.33 -15.29
C ILE A 142 8.00 11.21 -16.32
N SER A 143 8.12 9.95 -15.90
CA SER A 143 7.95 8.79 -16.78
C SER A 143 6.48 8.33 -16.94
N SER A 144 5.63 8.54 -15.93
CA SER A 144 4.21 8.20 -16.00
C SER A 144 3.43 9.17 -16.89
N LYS A 145 2.78 8.62 -17.93
CA LYS A 145 1.92 9.37 -18.85
C LYS A 145 0.66 9.89 -18.16
N TYR A 146 0.10 9.14 -17.21
CA TYR A 146 -1.04 9.61 -16.43
C TYR A 146 -0.66 10.82 -15.57
N VAL A 147 0.50 10.82 -14.90
CA VAL A 147 0.94 11.96 -14.07
C VAL A 147 1.24 13.20 -14.94
N VAL A 148 1.85 13.01 -16.12
CA VAL A 148 2.06 14.08 -17.11
C VAL A 148 0.73 14.68 -17.59
N GLN A 149 -0.30 13.85 -17.83
CA GLN A 149 -1.64 14.32 -18.22
C GLN A 149 -2.40 14.97 -17.05
N LEU A 150 -2.25 14.46 -15.83
CA LEU A 150 -2.85 15.02 -14.61
C LEU A 150 -2.37 16.46 -14.36
N LEU A 151 -1.08 16.74 -14.57
CA LEU A 151 -0.54 18.10 -14.45
C LEU A 151 -1.20 19.10 -15.42
N GLN A 152 -1.59 18.65 -16.62
CA GLN A 152 -2.31 19.48 -17.61
C GLN A 152 -3.77 19.75 -17.19
N ASN A 153 -4.35 18.88 -16.35
CA ASN A 153 -5.69 19.04 -15.81
C ASN A 153 -5.72 19.96 -14.57
N TYR A 154 -4.61 20.10 -13.83
CA TYR A 154 -4.46 21.12 -12.80
C TYR A 154 -4.40 22.53 -13.41
N ARG A 155 -5.57 23.13 -13.65
CA ARG A 155 -5.71 24.55 -13.99
C ARG A 155 -5.44 25.45 -12.77
#